data_AF-A0A350YVE0-F1
#
_entry.id   AF-A0A350YVE0-F1
#
_cell.length_a   1.000
_cell.length_b   1.000
_cell.length_c   1.000
_cell.angle_alpha   90.00
_cell.angle_beta   90.00
_cell.angle_gamma   90.00
#
_symmetry.space_group_name_H-M   'P 1'
#
loop_
_entity.id
_entity.type
_entity.pdbx_description
1 polymer ?
#
loop_
_entity_poly.entity_id
_entity_poly.type
_entity_poly.pdbx_seq_one_letter_code
_entity_poly.pdbx_strand_id
1 'polypeptide(L)'
;MTGYVKYYECSSCHYGEQFVQGPGFLVRPQSYHEYISGNHRLFHYKIHEKIISLSDQYPRLLISATYQVYKCPSCGILFNKSKVNMVSDDQLLHVNEFKCTHCRRRLKPTNINRLRRAVCPVCLKTSFIRKKEVDLLWNAAGG
;
A
#
# COMPACT_ATOMS: atom_id res chain seq x y z
N MET A 1 -18.63 -4.77 0.72
CA MET A 1 -17.58 -3.73 0.56
C MET A 1 -16.33 -4.40 0.02
N THR A 2 -16.04 -4.24 -1.27
CA THR A 2 -15.09 -5.13 -1.96
C THR A 2 -13.70 -4.51 -1.98
N GLY A 3 -12.75 -5.12 -1.26
CA GLY A 3 -11.32 -4.95 -1.57
C GLY A 3 -11.03 -5.70 -2.87
N TYR A 4 -10.15 -5.17 -3.71
CA TYR A 4 -9.77 -5.82 -4.96
C TYR A 4 -8.27 -6.14 -4.93
N VAL A 5 -7.94 -7.35 -5.34
CA VAL A 5 -6.57 -7.80 -5.55
C VAL A 5 -6.31 -7.81 -7.05
N LYS A 6 -5.18 -7.25 -7.49
CA LYS A 6 -4.74 -7.30 -8.89
C LYS A 6 -3.36 -7.94 -8.97
N TYR A 7 -3.27 -9.02 -9.72
CA TYR A 7 -2.00 -9.69 -9.97
C TYR A 7 -1.35 -9.16 -11.25
N TYR A 8 -0.05 -8.93 -11.17
CA TYR A 8 0.78 -8.58 -12.31
C TYR A 8 1.88 -9.63 -12.45
N GLU A 9 2.23 -9.94 -13.69
CA GLU A 9 3.31 -10.86 -14.02
C GLU A 9 4.19 -10.27 -15.10
N CYS A 10 5.49 -10.49 -14.99
CA CYS A 10 6.47 -10.04 -15.97
C CYS A 10 6.57 -11.04 -17.12
N SER A 11 6.28 -10.61 -18.35
CA SER A 11 6.42 -11.48 -19.53
C SER A 11 7.87 -11.81 -19.90
N SER A 12 8.87 -11.19 -19.24
CA SER A 12 10.29 -11.41 -19.55
C SER A 12 11.04 -12.22 -18.50
N CYS A 13 10.70 -12.10 -17.21
CA CYS A 13 11.37 -12.83 -16.14
C CYS A 13 10.40 -13.60 -15.22
N HIS A 14 9.12 -13.66 -15.57
CA HIS A 14 8.06 -14.38 -14.84
C HIS A 14 7.83 -13.96 -13.38
N TYR A 15 8.52 -12.91 -12.90
CA TYR A 15 8.24 -12.33 -11.60
C TYR A 15 6.78 -11.87 -11.53
N GLY A 16 6.08 -12.31 -10.48
CA GLY A 16 4.69 -11.98 -10.21
C GLY A 16 4.52 -11.30 -8.86
N GLU A 17 3.59 -10.35 -8.78
CA GLU A 17 3.25 -9.67 -7.53
C GLU A 17 1.76 -9.33 -7.48
N GLN A 18 1.18 -9.45 -6.29
CA GLN A 18 -0.20 -9.05 -6.03
C GLN A 18 -0.24 -7.63 -5.46
N PHE A 19 -1.22 -6.86 -5.91
CA PHE A 19 -1.48 -5.51 -5.45
C PHE A 19 -2.86 -5.42 -4.83
N VAL A 20 -2.93 -4.87 -3.63
CA VAL A 20 -4.15 -4.80 -2.83
C VAL A 20 -4.61 -3.35 -2.71
N GLN A 21 -5.89 -3.12 -2.96
CA GLN A 21 -6.50 -1.81 -2.78
C GLN A 21 -7.97 -1.95 -2.41
N GLY A 22 -8.42 -1.10 -1.49
CA GLY A 22 -9.85 -0.94 -1.20
C GLY A 22 -10.22 -1.15 0.27
N PRO A 23 -11.52 -1.05 0.58
CA PRO A 23 -12.02 -0.95 1.94
C PRO A 23 -11.76 -2.19 2.81
N GLY A 24 -11.64 -3.38 2.20
CA GLY A 24 -11.35 -4.63 2.91
C GLY A 24 -9.95 -4.71 3.53
N PHE A 25 -9.05 -3.79 3.18
CA PHE A 25 -7.70 -3.71 3.75
C PHE A 25 -7.56 -2.51 4.71
N LEU A 26 -8.63 -1.78 5.00
CA LEU A 26 -8.53 -0.60 5.87
C LEU A 26 -8.25 -0.99 7.31
N VAL A 27 -7.26 -0.34 7.92
CA VAL A 27 -7.20 -0.22 9.38
C VAL A 27 -8.20 0.86 9.75
N ARG A 28 -9.28 0.46 10.42
CA ARG A 28 -10.31 1.38 10.90
C ARG A 28 -9.68 2.45 11.81
N PRO A 29 -10.26 3.66 11.88
CA PRO A 29 -9.87 4.64 12.87
C PRO A 29 -9.89 4.01 14.27
N GLN A 30 -8.76 4.11 14.96
CA GLN A 30 -8.56 3.61 16.32
C GLN A 30 -7.75 4.62 17.12
N SER A 31 -7.99 4.68 18.42
CA SER A 31 -7.24 5.51 19.36
C SER A 31 -5.80 5.03 19.54
N TYR A 32 -4.96 5.87 20.13
CA TYR A 32 -3.60 5.47 20.55
C TYR A 32 -3.61 4.24 21.48
N HIS A 33 -4.53 4.19 22.45
CA HIS A 33 -4.63 3.08 23.39
C HIS A 33 -5.00 1.76 22.71
N GLU A 34 -5.92 1.78 21.75
CA GLU A 34 -6.26 0.61 20.92
C GLU A 34 -5.08 0.18 20.04
N TYR A 35 -4.34 1.14 19.47
CA TYR A 35 -3.17 0.86 18.65
C TYR A 35 -2.04 0.18 19.44
N ILE A 36 -1.71 0.66 20.64
CA ILE A 36 -0.64 0.10 21.48
C ILE A 36 -1.04 -1.23 22.12
N SER A 37 -2.32 -1.40 22.48
CA SER A 37 -2.81 -2.70 22.95
C SER A 37 -2.92 -3.74 21.81
N GLY A 38 -3.07 -3.28 20.57
CA GLY A 38 -2.93 -4.09 19.37
C GLY A 38 -1.48 -4.47 19.04
N ASN A 39 -1.30 -5.48 18.18
CA ASN A 39 0.02 -5.89 17.70
C ASN A 39 0.71 -4.74 16.95
N HIS A 40 1.59 -4.02 17.64
CA HIS A 40 2.30 -2.80 17.22
C HIS A 40 3.16 -2.95 15.94
N ARG A 41 3.31 -4.16 15.40
CA ARG A 41 4.03 -4.46 14.16
C ARG A 41 3.28 -4.12 12.86
N LEU A 42 2.06 -3.57 12.95
CA LEU A 42 1.25 -3.22 11.77
C LEU A 42 1.90 -2.17 10.86
N PHE A 43 2.71 -1.27 11.41
CA PHE A 43 3.33 -0.18 10.65
C PHE A 43 4.85 -0.21 10.76
N HIS A 44 5.50 0.37 9.76
CA HIS A 44 6.94 0.61 9.79
C HIS A 44 7.34 1.42 11.04
N TYR A 45 8.48 1.12 11.66
CA TYR A 45 8.89 1.70 12.95
C TYR A 45 8.82 3.24 13.00
N LYS A 46 9.23 3.94 11.94
CA LYS A 46 9.13 5.42 11.86
C LYS A 46 7.70 5.96 12.04
N ILE A 47 6.70 5.19 11.60
CA ILE A 47 5.30 5.55 11.81
C ILE A 47 4.92 5.32 13.26
N HIS A 48 5.36 4.20 13.85
CA HIS A 48 5.15 3.91 15.27
C HIS A 48 5.75 5.00 16.16
N GLU A 49 7.00 5.39 15.94
CA GLU A 49 7.67 6.51 16.64
C GLU A 49 6.87 7.81 16.46
N LYS A 50 6.35 8.06 15.26
CA LYS A 50 5.56 9.26 15.01
C LYS A 50 4.20 9.24 15.73
N ILE A 51 3.57 8.07 15.85
CA ILE A 51 2.34 7.89 16.63
C ILE A 51 2.60 8.24 18.09
N ILE A 52 3.64 7.66 18.70
CA ILE A 52 4.01 7.94 20.10
C ILE A 52 4.29 9.43 20.30
N SER A 53 5.08 10.03 19.41
CA SER A 53 5.38 11.46 19.47
C SER A 53 4.15 12.36 19.40
N LEU A 54 3.08 11.94 18.71
CA LEU A 54 1.86 12.72 18.60
C LEU A 54 0.85 12.39 19.71
N SER A 55 0.86 11.19 20.27
CA SER A 55 -0.07 10.83 21.36
C SER A 55 0.15 11.67 22.61
N ASP A 56 1.38 12.11 22.86
CA ASP A 56 1.72 12.96 24.00
C ASP A 56 1.10 14.37 23.88
N GLN A 57 0.92 14.86 22.65
CA GLN A 57 0.40 16.21 22.38
C GLN A 57 -1.10 16.22 22.08
N TYR A 58 -1.64 15.12 21.56
CA TYR A 58 -3.00 15.02 21.08
C TYR A 58 -3.74 13.85 21.77
N PRO A 59 -4.46 14.09 22.87
CA PRO A 59 -5.11 13.01 23.64
C PRO A 59 -6.24 12.31 22.87
N ARG A 60 -6.82 12.98 21.86
CA ARG A 60 -7.83 12.42 20.95
C ARG A 60 -7.24 11.99 19.60
N LEU A 61 -5.98 11.56 19.59
CA LEU A 61 -5.31 11.05 18.39
C LEU A 61 -6.01 9.79 17.86
N LEU A 62 -6.51 9.88 16.63
CA LEU A 62 -7.04 8.77 15.86
C LEU A 62 -6.06 8.37 14.76
N ILE A 63 -5.80 7.08 14.67
CA ILE A 63 -4.88 6.45 13.74
C ILE A 63 -5.72 5.60 12.77
N SER A 64 -5.56 5.81 11.47
CA SER A 64 -6.18 4.99 10.45
C SER A 64 -5.19 4.68 9.34
N ALA A 65 -5.39 3.59 8.61
CA ALA A 65 -4.53 3.27 7.48
C ALA A 65 -5.30 2.66 6.32
N THR A 66 -4.86 2.98 5.11
CA THR A 66 -5.43 2.44 3.88
C THR A 66 -4.33 1.84 3.02
N TYR A 67 -4.58 0.65 2.46
CA TYR A 67 -3.65 0.06 1.50
C TYR A 67 -3.92 0.67 0.13
N GLN A 68 -2.87 1.23 -0.44
CA GLN A 68 -2.94 1.96 -1.69
C GLN A 68 -1.75 1.56 -2.58
N VAL A 69 -2.04 1.44 -3.87
CA VAL A 69 -1.02 1.21 -4.89
C VAL A 69 -0.47 2.55 -5.34
N TYR A 70 0.85 2.62 -5.40
CA TYR A 70 1.58 3.77 -5.90
C TYR A 70 2.38 3.38 -7.14
N LYS A 71 2.49 4.32 -8.08
CA LYS A 71 3.38 4.22 -9.24
C LYS A 71 4.48 5.28 -9.13
N CYS A 72 5.72 4.88 -9.35
CA CYS A 72 6.80 5.86 -9.50
C CYS A 72 6.62 6.63 -10.82
N PRO A 73 6.56 7.97 -10.80
CA PRO A 73 6.39 8.75 -12.03
C PRO A 73 7.64 8.74 -12.93
N SER A 74 8.80 8.37 -12.39
CA SER A 74 10.06 8.30 -13.16
C SER A 74 10.36 6.87 -13.63
N CYS A 75 10.34 5.87 -12.75
CA CYS A 75 10.66 4.49 -13.12
C CYS A 75 9.47 3.68 -13.61
N GLY A 76 8.23 4.12 -13.39
CA GLY A 76 7.04 3.34 -13.76
C GLY A 76 6.77 2.07 -12.93
N ILE A 77 7.60 1.77 -11.93
CA ILE A 77 7.47 0.63 -11.01
C ILE A 77 6.30 0.86 -10.04
N LEU A 78 5.60 -0.22 -9.70
CA LEU A 78 4.48 -0.23 -8.76
C LEU A 78 4.92 -0.62 -7.35
N PHE A 79 4.19 -0.12 -6.36
CA PHE A 79 4.43 -0.37 -4.94
C PHE A 79 3.11 -0.49 -4.18
N ASN A 80 2.96 -1.53 -3.36
CA ASN A 80 1.95 -1.56 -2.29
C ASN A 80 2.46 -0.78 -1.08
N LYS A 81 1.65 0.15 -0.56
CA LYS A 81 1.98 0.91 0.65
C LYS A 81 0.76 1.11 1.54
N SER A 82 1.00 1.10 2.85
CA SER A 82 0.02 1.47 3.87
C SER A 82 0.06 2.98 4.11
N LYS A 83 -0.88 3.72 3.52
CA LYS A 83 -1.06 5.15 3.76
C LYS A 83 -1.70 5.33 5.14
N VAL A 84 -0.92 5.81 6.10
CA VAL A 84 -1.35 6.04 7.49
C VAL A 84 -1.71 7.51 7.64
N ASN A 85 -2.91 7.77 8.15
CA ASN A 85 -3.39 9.08 8.52
C ASN A 85 -3.50 9.16 10.04
N MET A 86 -3.07 10.28 10.60
CA MET A 86 -3.22 10.60 12.02
C MET A 86 -3.99 11.91 12.11
N VAL A 87 -5.11 11.88 12.83
CA VAL A 87 -6.02 13.02 12.98
C VAL A 87 -6.32 13.24 14.45
N SER A 88 -6.60 14.47 14.84
CA SER A 88 -7.14 14.81 16.15
C SER A 88 -8.14 15.95 15.95
N ASP A 89 -9.33 15.84 16.52
CA ASP A 89 -10.38 16.87 16.41
C ASP A 89 -10.65 17.27 14.96
N ASP A 90 -10.74 16.26 14.09
CA ASP A 90 -10.89 16.38 12.62
C ASP A 90 -9.76 17.11 11.88
N GLN A 91 -8.72 17.55 12.59
CA GLN A 91 -7.51 18.11 12.01
C GLN A 91 -6.55 17.01 11.57
N LEU A 92 -6.11 17.07 10.31
CA LEU A 92 -5.09 16.18 9.77
C LEU A 92 -3.70 16.59 10.27
N LEU A 93 -3.12 15.76 11.14
CA LEU A 93 -1.82 16.01 11.76
C LEU A 93 -0.68 15.39 10.95
N HIS A 94 -0.92 14.20 10.38
CA HIS A 94 0.11 13.50 9.62
C HIS A 94 -0.49 12.61 8.52
N VAL A 95 0.20 12.60 7.38
CA VAL A 95 0.07 11.60 6.33
C VAL A 95 1.47 11.19 5.90
N ASN A 96 1.73 9.89 5.88
CA ASN A 96 3.04 9.41 5.44
C ASN A 96 3.19 9.50 3.91
N GLU A 97 4.43 9.79 3.49
CA GLU A 97 4.81 9.87 2.09
C GLU A 97 5.88 8.82 1.76
N PHE A 98 5.90 8.36 0.52
CA PHE A 98 6.79 7.28 0.09
C PHE A 98 7.74 7.74 -1.01
N LYS A 99 8.96 7.23 -0.96
CA LYS A 99 9.98 7.40 -2.00
C LYS A 99 10.21 6.09 -2.74
N CYS A 100 10.47 6.18 -4.03
CA CYS A 100 10.88 5.05 -4.85
C CYS A 100 12.18 4.46 -4.33
N THR A 101 12.26 3.14 -4.19
CA THR A 101 13.49 2.45 -3.77
C THR A 101 14.59 2.54 -4.83
N HIS A 102 14.23 2.65 -6.11
CA HIS A 102 15.19 2.71 -7.22
C HIS A 102 15.72 4.12 -7.51
N CYS A 103 14.83 5.12 -7.67
CA CYS A 103 15.23 6.47 -8.07
C CYS A 103 14.99 7.55 -7.02
N ARG A 104 14.55 7.18 -5.81
CA ARG A 104 14.28 8.09 -4.68
C ARG A 104 13.21 9.16 -4.90
N ARG A 105 12.62 9.24 -6.10
CA ARG A 105 11.52 10.16 -6.41
C ARG A 105 10.27 9.82 -5.62
N ARG A 106 9.53 10.84 -5.20
CA ARG A 106 8.25 10.68 -4.47
C ARG A 106 7.26 9.87 -5.30
N LEU A 107 6.67 8.86 -4.67
CA LEU A 107 5.66 8.02 -5.27
C LEU A 107 4.33 8.75 -5.41
N LYS A 108 3.54 8.40 -6.42
CA LYS A 108 2.21 8.95 -6.65
C LYS A 108 1.15 7.85 -6.60
N PRO A 109 0.02 8.08 -5.92
CA PRO A 109 -1.15 7.20 -6.01
C PRO A 109 -1.49 6.86 -7.46
N THR A 110 -1.89 5.63 -7.72
CA THR A 110 -2.36 5.23 -9.05
C THR A 110 -3.66 4.45 -8.96
N ASN A 111 -4.46 4.53 -10.03
CA ASN A 111 -5.66 3.71 -10.14
C ASN A 111 -5.29 2.39 -10.84
N ILE A 112 -4.99 1.36 -10.05
CA ILE A 112 -4.57 0.05 -10.56
C ILE A 112 -5.65 -0.64 -11.41
N ASN A 113 -6.92 -0.27 -11.23
CA ASN A 113 -8.03 -0.80 -12.04
C ASN A 113 -7.98 -0.30 -13.49
N ARG A 114 -7.34 0.84 -13.75
CA ARG A 114 -7.13 1.36 -15.11
C ARG A 114 -5.74 1.06 -15.66
N LEU A 115 -4.80 0.67 -14.80
CA LEU A 115 -3.45 0.33 -15.20
C LEU A 115 -3.38 -1.12 -15.74
N ARG A 116 -2.85 -1.29 -16.94
CA ARG A 116 -2.66 -2.62 -17.57
C ARG A 116 -1.20 -3.07 -17.61
N ARG A 117 -0.26 -2.11 -17.69
CA ARG A 117 1.19 -2.37 -17.82
C ARG A 117 1.98 -1.45 -16.91
N ALA A 118 3.09 -1.96 -16.40
CA ALA A 118 4.06 -1.24 -15.59
C ALA A 118 5.48 -1.73 -15.87
N VAL A 119 6.46 -1.13 -15.20
CA VAL A 119 7.84 -1.60 -15.22
C VAL A 119 8.02 -2.69 -14.18
N CYS A 120 8.63 -3.81 -14.58
CA CYS A 120 8.94 -4.91 -13.69
C CYS A 120 10.01 -4.46 -12.67
N PRO A 121 9.81 -4.68 -11.36
CA PRO A 121 10.79 -4.27 -10.35
C PRO A 121 12.10 -5.08 -10.40
N VAL A 122 12.08 -6.28 -11.02
CA VAL A 122 13.24 -7.17 -11.09
C VAL A 122 14.09 -6.91 -12.34
N CYS A 123 13.51 -7.04 -13.54
CA CYS A 123 14.26 -6.90 -14.79
C CYS A 123 14.22 -5.49 -15.40
N LEU A 124 13.48 -4.55 -14.77
CA LEU A 124 13.36 -3.14 -15.16
C LEU A 124 12.80 -2.88 -16.58
N LYS A 125 12.27 -3.92 -17.24
CA LYS A 125 11.59 -3.81 -18.54
C LYS A 125 10.12 -3.44 -18.35
N THR A 126 9.52 -2.79 -19.34
CA THR A 126 8.07 -2.47 -19.40
C THR A 126 7.22 -3.70 -19.76
N SER A 127 7.47 -4.81 -19.09
CA SER A 127 6.90 -6.14 -19.36
C SER A 127 6.00 -6.63 -18.23
N PHE A 128 5.71 -5.80 -17.23
CA PHE A 128 4.89 -6.18 -16.08
C PHE A 128 3.41 -5.94 -16.39
N ILE A 129 2.66 -7.02 -16.64
CA ILE A 129 1.32 -6.98 -17.23
C ILE A 129 0.31 -7.51 -16.21
N ARG A 130 -0.82 -6.80 -16.09
CA ARG A 130 -1.94 -7.23 -15.25
C ARG A 130 -2.62 -8.46 -15.84
N LYS A 131 -2.75 -9.53 -15.05
CA LYS A 131 -3.50 -10.74 -15.43
C LYS A 131 -4.99 -10.57 -15.12
N LYS A 132 -5.84 -11.31 -15.83
CA LYS A 132 -7.27 -11.30 -15.55
C LYS A 132 -7.54 -12.17 -14.31
N GLU A 133 -8.56 -11.79 -13.56
CA GLU A 133 -8.94 -12.47 -12.31
C GLU A 133 -9.36 -13.93 -12.55
N VAL A 134 -9.95 -14.20 -13.73
CA VAL A 134 -10.31 -15.55 -14.19
C VAL A 134 -9.06 -16.44 -14.32
N ASP A 135 -7.94 -15.92 -14.81
CA ASP A 135 -6.71 -16.70 -15.03
C ASP A 135 -6.06 -17.19 -13.72
N LEU A 136 -6.47 -16.65 -12.56
CA LEU A 136 -5.90 -16.97 -11.24
C LEU A 136 -6.69 -18.05 -10.49
N LEU A 137 -8.00 -18.16 -10.74
CA LEU A 137 -8.88 -19.10 -10.04
C LEU A 137 -8.75 -20.53 -10.59
N TRP A 138 -8.44 -20.69 -11.88
CA TRP A 138 -8.35 -22.00 -12.53
C TRP A 138 -6.98 -22.69 -12.38
N ASN A 139 -5.96 -21.98 -11.90
CA ASN A 139 -4.63 -22.57 -11.66
C ASN A 139 -4.47 -23.21 -10.26
N ALA A 140 -5.54 -23.22 -9.44
CA ALA A 140 -5.54 -23.82 -8.11
C ALA A 140 -6.17 -25.24 -8.07
N ALA A 141 -6.58 -25.80 -9.22
CA ALA A 141 -7.30 -27.08 -9.30
C ALA A 141 -6.65 -28.07 -10.28
N GLY A 142 -5.32 -28.16 -10.26
CA GLY A 142 -4.57 -29.11 -11.09
C GLY A 142 -3.34 -29.64 -10.34
N GLY A 143 -3.58 -30.53 -9.39
CA GLY A 143 -2.61 -31.43 -8.78
C GLY A 143 -3.20 -32.83 -8.75
#